data_AF-A0A956DV71-F1
#
_entry.id   AF-A0A956DV71-F1
#
_cell.length_a   1.000
_cell.length_b   1.000
_cell.length_c   1.000
_cell.angle_alpha   90.00
_cell.angle_beta   90.00
_cell.angle_gamma   90.00
#
_symmetry.space_group_name_H-M   'P 1'
#
loop_
_entity.id
_entity.type
_entity.pdbx_description
1 polymer ?
#
loop_
_entity_poly.entity_id
_entity_poly.type
_entity_poly.pdbx_seq_one_letter_code
_entity_poly.pdbx_strand_id
1 'polypeptide(L)' 'DLMREMQRVAPAMRRILLTGYPGLSDAEDACRNGLCERIMAKPWRKAELLAYLTESQPHG' A
#
# COMPACT_ATOMS: atom_id res chain seq x y z
N ASP A 1 -3.07 8.32 11.50
CA ASP A 1 -2.22 7.88 12.63
C ASP A 1 -1.68 6.47 12.51
N LEU A 2 -2.51 5.44 12.29
CA LEU A 2 -2.06 4.03 12.21
C LEU A 2 -0.88 3.79 11.25
N MET A 3 -0.93 4.28 10.01
CA MET A 3 0.16 4.00 9.05
C MET A 3 1.49 4.66 9.44
N ARG A 4 1.46 5.81 10.12
CA ARG A 4 2.66 6.46 10.66
C ARG A 4 3.24 5.63 11.79
N GLU A 5 2.39 5.10 12.65
CA GLU A 5 2.82 4.21 13.72
C GLU A 5 3.40 2.90 13.17
N MET A 6 2.77 2.30 12.14
CA MET A 6 3.32 1.13 11.44
C MET A 6 4.70 1.43 10.82
N GLN A 7 4.87 2.62 10.21
CA GLN A 7 6.16 3.05 9.67
C GLN A 7 7.22 3.15 10.77
N ARG A 8 6.83 3.65 11.95
CA ARG A 8 7.74 3.80 13.10
C ARG A 8 8.16 2.44 13.68
N VAL A 9 7.22 1.50 13.79
CA VAL A 9 7.46 0.17 14.38
C VAL A 9 8.17 -0.78 13.42
N ALA A 10 7.80 -0.75 12.14
CA ALA A 10 8.34 -1.66 11.13
C ALA A 10 8.58 -0.90 9.79
N PRO A 11 9.63 -0.06 9.71
CA PRO A 11 9.87 0.80 8.55
C PRO A 11 10.10 0.01 7.25
N ALA A 12 10.70 -1.17 7.34
CA ALA A 12 10.97 -2.05 6.19
C ALA A 12 9.74 -2.89 5.75
N MET A 13 8.63 -2.83 6.49
CA MET A 13 7.43 -3.60 6.13
C MET A 13 6.73 -2.97 4.92
N ARG A 14 6.50 -3.80 3.90
CA ARG A 14 5.71 -3.42 2.73
C ARG A 14 4.26 -3.17 3.10
N ARG A 15 3.67 -2.11 2.55
CA ARG A 15 2.33 -1.65 2.91
C ARG A 15 1.51 -1.32 1.66
N ILE A 16 0.34 -1.94 1.57
CA ILE A 16 -0.66 -1.70 0.52
C ILE A 16 -1.89 -1.11 1.20
N LEU A 17 -2.40 -0.02 0.65
CA LEU A 17 -3.68 0.53 1.08
C LEU A 17 -4.81 -0.07 0.24
N LEU A 18 -5.76 -0.74 0.89
CA LEU A 18 -6.95 -1.28 0.24
C LEU A 18 -8.15 -0.35 0.49
N THR A 19 -8.80 0.15 -0.56
CA THR A 19 -9.88 1.13 -0.42
C THR A 19 -11.05 0.86 -1.37
N GLY A 20 -12.27 1.22 -0.99
CA GLY A 20 -13.43 1.29 -1.91
C GLY A 20 -13.56 2.64 -2.62
N TYR A 21 -12.73 3.62 -2.26
CA TYR A 21 -12.79 5.00 -2.72
C TYR A 21 -11.37 5.47 -3.05
N PRO A 22 -10.84 5.14 -4.24
CA PRO A 22 -9.45 5.42 -4.60
C PRO A 22 -9.17 6.91 -4.88
N GLY A 23 -10.18 7.71 -5.19
CA GLY A 23 -10.04 9.16 -5.43
C GLY A 23 -10.05 10.02 -4.17
N LEU A 24 -9.91 9.43 -2.98
CA LEU A 24 -9.80 10.19 -1.74
C LEU A 24 -8.37 10.75 -1.65
N SER A 25 -8.22 12.07 -1.54
CA SER A 25 -6.91 12.74 -1.44
C SER A 25 -5.99 12.07 -0.42
N ASP A 26 -6.54 11.66 0.73
CA ASP A 26 -5.82 11.02 1.82
C ASP A 26 -5.13 9.70 1.42
N ALA A 27 -5.74 8.92 0.54
CA ALA A 27 -5.17 7.66 0.07
C ALA A 27 -3.96 7.92 -0.82
N GLU A 28 -4.05 8.92 -1.69
CA GLU A 28 -2.93 9.33 -2.54
C GLU A 28 -1.81 9.98 -1.72
N ASP A 29 -2.18 10.85 -0.76
CA ASP A 29 -1.24 11.48 0.17
C ASP A 29 -0.47 10.45 0.99
N ALA A 30 -1.12 9.36 1.39
CA ALA A 30 -0.47 8.27 2.08
C ALA A 30 0.68 7.67 1.27
N CYS A 31 0.44 7.37 -0.01
CA CYS A 31 1.47 6.77 -0.85
C CYS A 31 2.53 7.81 -1.27
N ARG A 32 2.13 9.07 -1.53
CA ARG A 32 3.10 10.17 -1.76
C ARG A 32 4.07 10.37 -0.59
N ASN A 33 3.61 10.18 0.64
CA ASN A 33 4.43 10.31 1.85
C ASN A 33 5.14 9.00 2.25
N GLY A 34 5.14 7.98 1.40
CA GLY A 34 5.82 6.70 1.66
C GLY A 34 5.19 5.88 2.80
N LEU A 35 3.93 6.17 3.18
CA LEU A 35 3.18 5.39 4.17
C LEU A 35 2.66 4.08 3.58
N CYS A 36 2.47 4.04 2.26
CA CYS A 36 2.17 2.87 1.46
C CYS A 36 2.97 2.89 0.16
N GLU A 37 3.19 1.73 -0.43
CA GLU A 37 3.79 1.60 -1.77
C GLU A 37 2.74 1.68 -2.89
N ARG A 38 1.51 1.27 -2.58
CA ARG A 38 0.44 1.18 -3.57
C ARG A 38 -0.94 1.25 -2.93
N ILE A 39 -1.89 1.77 -3.70
CA ILE A 39 -3.32 1.76 -3.39
C ILE A 39 -3.99 0.75 -4.32
N MET A 40 -4.85 -0.11 -3.77
CA MET A 40 -5.73 -0.97 -4.55
C MET A 40 -7.19 -0.62 -4.26
N ALA A 41 -7.94 -0.36 -5.33
CA ALA A 41 -9.34 0.00 -5.29
C ALA A 41 -10.24 -1.24 -5.38
N LYS A 42 -11.34 -1.28 -4.62
CA LYS A 42 -12.40 -2.25 -4.86
C LYS A 42 -13.16 -1.87 -6.15
N PRO A 43 -13.66 -2.88 -6.89
CA PRO A 43 -13.40 -4.31 -6.71
C PRO A 43 -12.02 -4.68 -7.29
N TRP A 44 -11.21 -5.42 -6.54
CA TRP A 44 -9.96 -6.01 -7.05
C TRP A 44 -10.15 -7.49 -7.37
N ARG A 45 -9.41 -7.97 -8.38
CA ARG A 45 -9.34 -9.41 -8.64
C ARG A 45 -8.32 -10.05 -7.68
N LYS A 46 -8.61 -11.26 -7.21
CA LYS A 46 -7.67 -12.03 -6.36
C LYS A 46 -6.29 -12.16 -7.03
N ALA A 47 -6.26 -12.32 -8.35
CA ALA A 47 -5.02 -12.40 -9.13
C ALA A 47 -4.17 -11.13 -9.05
N GLU A 48 -4.79 -9.94 -9.02
CA GLU A 48 -4.06 -8.66 -8.93
C GLU A 48 -3.38 -8.50 -7.56
N LEU A 49 -4.09 -8.89 -6.49
CA LEU A 49 -3.53 -8.88 -5.14
C LEU A 49 -2.38 -9.88 -5.01
N LEU A 50 -2.56 -11.10 -5.53
CA LEU A 50 -1.53 -12.13 -5.51
C LEU A 50 -0.29 -11.71 -6.29
N ALA A 51 -0.46 -11.18 -7.50
CA ALA A 51 0.65 -10.69 -8.32
C ALA A 51 1.52 -9.70 -7.54
N TYR A 52 0.89 -8.73 -6.87
CA TYR A 52 1.62 -7.75 -6.06
C TYR A 52 2.35 -8.39 -4.86
N LEU A 53 1.70 -9.30 -4.14
CA LEU A 53 2.34 -9.97 -2.99
C LEU A 53 3.54 -10.81 -3.43
N THR A 54 3.52 -11.32 -4.66
CA THR A 54 4.59 -12.14 -5.26
C THR A 54 5.60 -11.36 -6.08
N GLU A 55 5.37 -10.06 -6.35
CA GLU A 55 6.37 -9.18 -6.97
C GLU A 55 7.55 -9.05 -6.00
N SER A 56 8.57 -9.88 -6.23
CA SER A 56 9.86 -9.83 -5.56
C SER A 56 10.49 -8.45 -5.75
N GLN A 57 10.95 -7.84 -4.66
CA GLN A 57 11.81 -6.66 -4.72
C GLN A 57 13.07 -6.99 -5.55
N PRO A 58 13.53 -6.10 -6.46
CA PRO A 58 14.91 -6.19 -6.92
C PRO A 58 15.81 -6.03 -5.69
N HIS A 59 16.60 -7.06 -5.39
CA HIS A 59 17.65 -6.97 -4.39
C HIS A 59 18.63 -5.87 -4.83
N GLY A 60 18.61 -4.74 -4.11
CA GLY A 60 19.65 -3.72 -4.13
C GLY A 60 20.51 -3.83 -2.88
#